data_AF-A0A183I4V2-F1
#
_entry.id   AF-A0A183I4V2-F1
#
_cell.length_a   1.000
_cell.length_b   1.000
_cell.length_c   1.000
_cell.angle_alpha   90.00
_cell.angle_beta   90.00
_cell.angle_gamma   90.00
#
_symmetry.space_group_name_H-M   'P 1'
#
loop_
_entity.id
_entity.type
_entity.pdbx_description
1 polymer ?
#
loop_
_entity_poly.entity_id
_entity_poly.type
_entity_poly.pdbx_seq_one_letter_code
_entity_poly.pdbx_strand_id
1 'polypeptide(L)'
;MLYYCVTALFLSSALKRDIIGEPFQKVQAEVHKLLSGRIVVGHSLKNDFKVLSLSHTRKMTRDTARYLPFRKLLNVSRTPSLKLLAKQLLGIDIQNGEHDSIIDARVAMRLYVLNRKQWENDVRRFGNR
;
A
#
# COMPACT_ATOMS: atom_id res chain seq x y z
N MET A 1 -6.50 1.75 -15.07
CA MET A 1 -6.34 2.18 -13.67
C MET A 1 -4.96 1.75 -13.20
N LEU A 2 -4.04 2.71 -13.07
CA LEU A 2 -2.70 2.45 -12.54
C LEU A 2 -2.79 2.46 -11.01
N TYR A 3 -2.47 1.33 -10.40
CA TYR A 3 -2.45 1.15 -8.95
C TYR A 3 -1.04 1.46 -8.45
N TYR A 4 -0.88 2.39 -7.49
CA TYR A 4 0.42 2.76 -6.94
C TYR A 4 0.48 2.37 -5.46
N CYS A 5 1.59 1.75 -5.06
CA CYS A 5 1.88 1.47 -3.66
C CYS A 5 2.76 2.58 -3.08
N VAL A 6 2.49 3.09 -1.88
CA VAL A 6 3.30 4.20 -1.30
C VAL A 6 4.76 3.78 -1.08
N THR A 7 5.01 2.50 -0.79
CA THR A 7 6.37 1.94 -0.80
C THR A 7 6.99 1.86 -2.19
N ALA A 8 6.19 1.75 -3.27
CA ALA A 8 6.70 1.82 -4.65
C ALA A 8 7.03 3.25 -5.10
N LEU A 9 6.55 4.26 -4.36
CA LEU A 9 6.87 5.66 -4.64
C LEU A 9 8.28 6.04 -4.20
N PHE A 10 8.89 5.28 -3.29
CA PHE A 10 10.32 5.39 -3.02
C PHE A 10 11.19 4.85 -4.16
N LEU A 11 10.64 4.03 -5.07
CA LEU A 11 11.42 3.36 -6.12
C LEU A 11 11.14 3.92 -7.51
N SER A 12 9.91 4.28 -7.86
CA SER A 12 9.64 4.75 -9.23
C SER A 12 10.23 6.11 -9.55
N SER A 13 10.34 7.02 -8.57
CA SER A 13 10.98 8.33 -8.77
C SER A 13 12.48 8.29 -8.49
N ALA A 14 12.93 7.47 -7.54
CA ALA A 14 14.35 7.35 -7.19
C ALA A 14 15.16 6.49 -8.19
N LEU A 15 14.58 5.49 -8.85
CA LEU A 15 15.31 4.68 -9.86
C LEU A 15 15.48 5.38 -11.22
N LYS A 16 14.78 6.50 -11.47
CA LYS A 16 14.86 7.16 -12.78
C LYS A 16 15.76 8.41 -12.79
N ARG A 17 16.32 8.80 -11.66
CA ARG A 17 17.22 9.96 -11.55
C ARG A 17 18.39 9.60 -10.63
N ASP A 18 19.59 9.66 -11.20
CA ASP A 18 20.86 9.42 -10.53
C ASP A 18 20.95 10.05 -9.14
N ILE A 19 21.30 9.23 -8.14
CA ILE A 19 22.37 9.36 -7.11
C ILE A 19 22.75 10.75 -6.58
N ILE A 20 21.86 11.74 -6.60
CA ILE A 20 22.01 13.01 -5.87
C ILE A 20 20.70 13.24 -5.13
N GLY A 21 20.74 13.12 -3.80
CA GLY A 21 19.57 13.23 -2.94
C GLY A 21 18.78 14.50 -3.23
N GLU A 22 17.59 14.36 -3.81
CA GLU A 22 16.71 15.51 -4.04
C GLU A 22 16.21 16.07 -2.70
N PRO A 23 15.95 17.38 -2.59
CA PRO A 23 15.40 17.97 -1.38
C PRO A 23 14.09 17.29 -0.99
N PHE A 24 13.93 16.95 0.29
CA PHE A 24 12.75 16.25 0.80
C PHE A 24 11.44 16.92 0.37
N GLN A 25 11.38 18.24 0.40
CA GLN A 25 10.20 19.03 -0.01
C GLN A 25 9.85 18.84 -1.50
N LYS A 26 10.86 18.72 -2.36
CA LYS A 26 10.67 18.49 -3.79
C LYS A 26 10.12 17.10 -4.05
N VAL A 27 10.72 16.09 -3.42
CA VAL A 27 10.24 14.70 -3.47
C VAL A 27 8.81 14.61 -2.92
N GLN A 28 8.54 15.25 -1.78
CA GLN A 28 7.21 15.30 -1.15
C GLN A 28 6.15 15.92 -2.08
N ALA A 29 6.47 17.02 -2.76
CA ALA A 29 5.57 17.66 -3.71
C ALA A 29 5.31 16.78 -4.96
N GLU A 30 6.33 16.12 -5.49
CA GLU A 30 6.19 15.15 -6.58
C GLU A 30 5.32 13.95 -6.15
N VAL A 31 5.54 13.41 -4.96
CA VAL A 31 4.74 12.34 -4.38
C VAL A 31 3.28 12.77 -4.25
N HIS A 32 3.02 13.96 -3.70
CA HIS A 32 1.66 14.49 -3.54
C HIS A 32 0.95 14.61 -4.91
N LYS A 33 1.64 15.15 -5.92
CA LYS A 33 1.11 15.26 -7.28
C LYS A 33 0.83 13.89 -7.91
N LEU A 34 1.71 12.91 -7.67
CA LEU A 34 1.54 11.57 -8.22
C LEU A 34 0.36 10.84 -7.59
N LEU A 35 0.13 11.03 -6.30
CA LEU A 35 -0.94 10.37 -5.55
C LEU A 35 -2.31 11.05 -5.72
N SER A 36 -2.31 12.34 -6.07
CA SER A 36 -3.54 13.11 -6.31
C SER A 36 -4.43 12.44 -7.35
N GLY A 37 -5.69 12.18 -6.97
CA GLY A 37 -6.68 11.51 -7.83
C GLY A 37 -6.46 10.02 -8.07
N ARG A 38 -5.47 9.38 -7.42
CA ARG A 38 -5.15 7.96 -7.63
C ARG A 38 -5.50 7.09 -6.42
N ILE A 39 -5.79 5.82 -6.69
CA ILE A 39 -5.99 4.83 -5.63
C ILE A 39 -4.61 4.32 -5.18
N VAL A 40 -4.41 4.37 -3.87
CA VAL A 40 -3.17 4.01 -3.22
C VAL A 40 -3.34 2.70 -2.49
N VAL A 41 -2.58 1.69 -2.91
CA VAL A 41 -2.59 0.35 -2.31
C VAL A 41 -1.39 0.22 -1.38
N GLY A 42 -1.44 -0.57 -0.33
CA GLY A 42 -0.24 -0.82 0.46
C GLY A 42 -0.50 -1.55 1.77
N HIS A 43 0.49 -1.54 2.65
CA HIS A 43 0.41 -2.18 3.95
C HIS A 43 0.82 -1.16 5.02
N SER A 44 -0.07 -0.86 5.96
CA SER A 44 0.21 0.08 7.08
C SER A 44 0.54 1.51 6.65
N LEU A 45 -0.12 2.00 5.60
CA LEU A 45 0.09 3.31 4.95
C LEU A 45 -0.07 4.54 5.86
N LYS A 46 -0.61 4.37 7.07
CA LYS A 46 -0.84 5.47 8.03
C LYS A 46 0.46 6.17 8.40
N ASN A 47 1.54 5.42 8.57
CA ASN A 47 2.83 5.98 8.95
C ASN A 47 3.47 6.71 7.77
N ASP A 48 3.42 6.12 6.58
CA ASP A 48 3.94 6.73 5.35
C ASP A 48 3.26 8.07 5.05
N PHE A 49 1.93 8.12 5.14
CA PHE A 49 1.19 9.36 4.94
C PHE A 49 1.50 10.42 6.00
N LYS A 50 1.78 10.01 7.25
CA LYS A 50 2.16 10.93 8.32
C LYS A 50 3.54 11.55 8.04
N VAL A 51 4.52 10.75 7.64
CA VAL A 51 5.88 11.22 7.31
C VAL A 51 5.84 12.16 6.10
N LEU A 52 5.06 11.80 5.08
CA LEU A 52 4.93 12.60 3.87
C LEU A 52 3.94 13.77 4.01
N SER A 53 3.34 13.96 5.20
CA SER A 53 2.28 14.96 5.46
C SER A 53 1.17 14.97 4.39
N LEU A 54 0.77 13.78 3.94
CA LEU A 54 -0.24 13.59 2.90
C LEU A 54 -1.60 13.32 3.52
N SER A 55 -2.60 14.09 3.10
CA SER A 55 -4.00 13.79 3.41
C SER A 55 -4.63 13.03 2.24
N HIS A 56 -4.66 11.70 2.33
CA HIS A 56 -5.32 10.86 1.32
C HIS A 56 -6.65 10.31 1.84
N THR A 57 -7.73 10.52 1.08
CA THR A 57 -9.06 10.10 1.50
C THR A 57 -9.13 8.59 1.64
N ARG A 58 -9.75 8.09 2.71
CA ARG A 58 -9.92 6.64 2.97
C ARG A 58 -10.58 5.89 1.80
N LYS A 59 -11.46 6.54 1.03
CA LYS A 59 -12.09 6.01 -0.19
C LYS A 59 -11.09 5.71 -1.31
N MET A 60 -9.96 6.40 -1.34
CA MET A 60 -8.88 6.26 -2.32
C MET A 60 -7.68 5.47 -1.76
N THR A 61 -7.79 4.94 -0.54
CA THR A 61 -6.75 4.11 0.09
C THR A 61 -7.21 2.65 0.16
N ARG A 62 -6.30 1.73 -0.13
CA ARG A 62 -6.47 0.27 -0.05
C ARG A 62 -5.36 -0.30 0.82
N ASP A 63 -5.53 -0.15 2.12
CA ASP A 63 -4.59 -0.63 3.13
C ASP A 63 -4.89 -2.09 3.51
N THR A 64 -4.00 -2.99 3.10
CA THR A 64 -4.09 -4.45 3.34
C THR A 64 -4.01 -4.80 4.82
N ALA A 65 -3.35 -3.99 5.65
CA ALA A 65 -3.29 -4.20 7.10
C ALA A 65 -4.66 -3.94 7.78
N ARG A 66 -5.44 -3.02 7.21
CA ARG A 66 -6.73 -2.57 7.77
C ARG A 66 -7.94 -3.20 7.11
N TYR A 67 -7.75 -4.03 6.09
CA TYR A 67 -8.85 -4.68 5.39
C TYR A 67 -9.48 -5.77 6.27
N LEU A 68 -10.69 -5.50 6.77
CA LEU A 68 -11.41 -6.39 7.70
C LEU A 68 -11.61 -7.82 7.17
N PRO A 69 -11.92 -8.04 5.88
CA PRO A 69 -12.06 -9.39 5.34
C PRO A 69 -10.80 -10.24 5.46
N PHE A 70 -9.60 -9.65 5.40
CA PHE A 70 -8.36 -10.41 5.66
C PHE A 70 -8.23 -10.86 7.11
N ARG A 71 -8.68 -10.03 8.06
CA ARG A 71 -8.68 -10.40 9.48
C ARG A 71 -9.65 -11.54 9.76
N LYS A 72 -10.85 -11.47 9.16
CA LYS A 72 -11.86 -12.52 9.26
C LYS A 72 -11.40 -13.81 8.61
N LEU A 73 -10.79 -13.74 7.42
CA LEU A 73 -10.30 -14.92 6.72
C LEU A 73 -9.21 -15.65 7.51
N LEU A 74 -8.33 -14.90 8.16
CA LEU A 74 -7.25 -15.45 8.97
C LEU A 74 -7.63 -15.74 10.42
N ASN A 75 -8.88 -15.47 10.83
CA ASN A 75 -9.35 -15.56 12.22
C ASN A 75 -8.42 -14.86 13.23
N VAL A 76 -7.88 -13.69 12.87
CA VAL A 76 -6.99 -12.90 13.74
C VAL A 76 -7.71 -11.66 14.30
N SER A 77 -7.62 -11.48 15.61
CA SER A 77 -8.15 -10.28 16.29
C SER A 77 -7.28 -9.03 16.08
N ARG A 78 -5.98 -9.22 15.82
CA ARG A 78 -5.01 -8.15 15.61
C ARG A 78 -4.80 -7.85 14.12
N THR A 79 -4.17 -6.71 13.83
CA THR A 79 -3.73 -6.36 12.48
C THR A 79 -2.71 -7.40 11.99
N PRO A 80 -2.99 -8.15 10.90
CA PRO A 80 -2.07 -9.14 10.37
C PRO A 80 -0.85 -8.47 9.74
N SER A 81 0.32 -9.09 9.87
CA SER A 81 1.53 -8.65 9.18
C SER A 81 1.45 -8.97 7.68
N LEU A 82 2.20 -8.22 6.87
CA LEU A 82 2.30 -8.50 5.44
C LEU A 82 2.84 -9.91 5.18
N LYS A 83 3.82 -10.36 5.97
CA LYS A 83 4.38 -11.73 5.92
C LYS A 83 3.30 -12.80 6.11
N LEU A 84 2.43 -12.63 7.12
CA LEU A 84 1.35 -13.58 7.37
C LEU A 84 0.35 -13.59 6.21
N LEU A 85 -0.04 -12.41 5.71
CA LEU A 85 -0.94 -12.30 4.56
C LEU A 85 -0.33 -12.94 3.31
N ALA A 86 0.94 -12.67 3.03
CA ALA A 86 1.66 -13.23 1.88
C ALA A 86 1.71 -14.77 1.96
N LYS A 87 2.02 -15.31 3.13
CA LYS A 87 2.11 -16.76 3.34
C LYS A 87 0.75 -17.44 3.20
N GLN A 88 -0.29 -16.88 3.78
CA GLN A 88 -1.62 -17.50 3.84
C GLN A 88 -2.43 -17.31 2.55
N LEU A 89 -2.36 -16.14 1.92
CA LEU A 89 -3.16 -15.81 0.74
C LEU A 89 -2.44 -16.06 -0.59
N LEU A 90 -1.11 -15.91 -0.60
CA LEU A 90 -0.30 -16.04 -1.82
C LEU A 90 0.63 -17.25 -1.79
N GLY A 91 0.76 -17.95 -0.65
CA GLY A 91 1.66 -19.11 -0.51
C GLY A 91 3.14 -18.75 -0.61
N ILE A 92 3.50 -17.47 -0.46
CA ILE A 92 4.89 -17.00 -0.56
C ILE A 92 5.42 -16.60 0.80
N ASP A 93 6.67 -16.96 1.08
CA ASP A 93 7.38 -16.47 2.26
C ASP A 93 8.19 -15.22 1.86
N ILE A 94 8.05 -14.15 2.63
CA ILE A 94 8.73 -12.87 2.42
C ILE A 94 9.37 -12.42 3.73
N GLN A 95 10.32 -11.49 3.63
CA GLN A 95 11.00 -10.94 4.81
C GLN A 95 11.69 -12.06 5.60
N ASN A 96 12.45 -12.91 4.90
CA ASN A 96 13.29 -13.97 5.48
C ASN A 96 14.71 -13.49 5.79
N GLY A 97 14.90 -12.18 5.92
CA GLY A 97 16.16 -11.48 6.10
C GLY A 97 15.89 -9.98 6.13
N GLU A 98 16.63 -9.19 5.36
CA GLU A 98 16.35 -7.76 5.21
C GLU A 98 15.02 -7.49 4.49
N HIS A 99 14.39 -6.37 4.85
CA HIS A 99 13.14 -5.92 4.22
C HIS A 99 13.43 -5.24 2.89
N ASP A 100 12.85 -5.77 1.81
CA ASP A 100 12.85 -5.12 0.50
C ASP A 100 11.51 -4.42 0.26
N SER A 101 11.57 -3.08 0.21
CA SER A 101 10.40 -2.22 -0.05
C SER A 101 9.73 -2.51 -1.40
N ILE A 102 10.49 -2.94 -2.42
CA ILE A 102 9.96 -3.34 -3.73
C ILE A 102 9.12 -4.59 -3.56
N ILE A 103 9.64 -5.61 -2.88
CA ILE A 103 8.95 -6.88 -2.67
C ILE A 103 7.68 -6.63 -1.88
N ASP A 104 7.77 -5.88 -0.79
CA ASP A 104 6.61 -5.56 0.06
C ASP A 104 5.51 -4.83 -0.74
N ALA A 105 5.89 -3.86 -1.58
CA ALA A 105 4.95 -3.17 -2.46
C ALA A 105 4.27 -4.12 -3.46
N ARG A 106 5.04 -5.03 -4.07
CA ARG A 106 4.53 -6.02 -5.04
C ARG A 106 3.58 -7.02 -4.37
N VAL A 107 3.90 -7.45 -3.16
CA VAL A 107 3.04 -8.34 -2.38
C VAL A 107 1.74 -7.66 -1.97
N ALA A 108 1.81 -6.44 -1.45
CA ALA A 108 0.61 -5.66 -1.11
C ALA A 108 -0.29 -5.45 -2.34
N MET A 109 0.31 -5.18 -3.50
CA MET A 109 -0.43 -5.08 -4.76
C MET A 109 -1.09 -6.40 -5.14
N ARG A 110 -0.37 -7.53 -5.06
CA ARG A 110 -0.94 -8.85 -5.35
C ARG A 110 -2.11 -9.20 -4.45
N LEU A 111 -2.00 -8.92 -3.14
CA LEU A 111 -3.08 -9.13 -2.17
C LEU A 111 -4.34 -8.33 -2.55
N TYR A 112 -4.15 -7.06 -2.95
CA TYR A 112 -5.25 -6.23 -3.45
C TYR A 112 -5.86 -6.79 -4.73
N VAL A 113 -5.05 -7.15 -5.73
CA VAL A 113 -5.55 -7.68 -7.01
C VAL A 113 -6.35 -8.96 -6.81
N LEU A 114 -5.88 -9.86 -5.95
CA LEU A 114 -6.58 -11.11 -5.61
C LEU A 114 -8.00 -10.84 -5.08
N ASN A 115 -8.18 -9.77 -4.30
CA ASN A 115 -9.44 -9.45 -3.62
C ASN A 115 -10.13 -8.22 -4.22
N ARG A 116 -9.69 -7.76 -5.40
CA ARG A 116 -10.11 -6.47 -5.98
C ARG A 116 -11.62 -6.37 -6.12
N LYS A 117 -12.28 -7.42 -6.62
CA LYS A 117 -13.73 -7.42 -6.83
C LYS A 117 -14.48 -7.16 -5.51
N GLN A 118 -14.16 -7.93 -4.47
CA GLN A 118 -14.77 -7.78 -3.15
C GLN A 118 -14.45 -6.41 -2.54
N TRP A 119 -13.19 -5.98 -2.63
CA TRP A 119 -12.74 -4.72 -2.03
C TRP A 119 -13.42 -3.51 -2.68
N GLU A 120 -13.47 -3.44 -4.01
CA GLU A 120 -14.13 -2.33 -4.69
C GLU A 120 -15.65 -2.31 -4.43
N ASN A 121 -16.28 -3.49 -4.28
CA ASN A 121 -17.68 -3.58 -3.86
C ASN A 121 -17.89 -3.06 -2.43
N ASP A 122 -17.02 -3.45 -1.49
CA ASP A 122 -17.07 -2.96 -0.11
C ASP A 122 -16.90 -1.44 -0.08
N VAL A 123 -15.95 -0.89 -0.83
CA VAL A 123 -15.70 0.56 -0.87
C VAL A 123 -16.89 1.30 -1.48
N ARG A 124 -17.54 0.77 -2.52
CA ARG A 124 -18.77 1.35 -3.06
C ARG A 124 -19.92 1.32 -2.03
N ARG A 125 -20.06 0.21 -1.30
CA ARG A 125 -21.12 0.01 -0.31
C ARG A 125 -20.97 0.91 0.92
N PHE A 126 -19.74 1.07 1.41
CA PHE A 126 -19.45 1.82 2.64
C PHE A 126 -18.94 3.23 2.38
N GLY A 127 -18.61 3.58 1.13
CA GLY A 127 -18.10 4.89 0.75
C GLY A 127 -19.17 5.96 0.55
N ASN A 128 -20.46 5.66 0.69
CA ASN A 128 -21.56 6.63 0.59
C ASN A 128 -22.17 7.02 1.95
N ARG A 129 -21.52 6.63 3.05
CA ARG A 129 -21.83 7.09 4.41
C ARG A 129 -20.70 7.99 4.90
#